data_AF-A0A973E8B2-F1
#
_entry.id   AF-A0A973E8B2-F1
#
_cell.length_a   1.000
_cell.length_b   1.000
_cell.length_c   1.000
_cell.angle_alpha   90.00
_cell.angle_beta   90.00
_cell.angle_gamma   90.00
#
_symmetry.space_group_name_H-M   'P 1'
#
loop_
_entity.id
_entity.type
_entity.pdbx_description
1 polymer ?
#
loop_
_entity_poly.entity_id
_entity_poly.type
_entity_poly.pdbx_seq_one_letter_code
_entity_poly.pdbx_strand_id
1 'polypeptide(L)'
;LVGIVLLTDILRSGTGQVSVWGIACGLLSGLSYALFIFGFRYARAQGPAQAVLSIAFLVLTLLLLTFVDFEQIQKVPFTGYAYGFLLLGLFGAGISFYLYLPGLRRTSPSAASMVAMVEPVTASLFGFVVLGQTLAPLQLAGMAIILITITLLSLQR
;
A
#
# COMPACT_ATOMS: atom_id res chain seq x y z
N LEU A 1 13.52 3.86 10.20
CA LEU A 1 12.92 2.76 11.00
C LEU A 1 12.29 3.26 12.31
N VAL A 2 12.99 4.02 13.15
CA VAL A 2 12.43 4.56 14.41
C VAL A 2 11.08 5.26 14.21
N GLY A 3 10.97 6.14 13.20
CA GLY A 3 9.70 6.82 12.90
C GLY A 3 8.54 5.85 12.56
N ILE A 4 8.81 4.76 11.84
CA ILE A 4 7.80 3.73 11.53
C ILE A 4 7.38 3.01 12.81
N VAL A 5 8.32 2.61 13.66
CA VAL A 5 8.04 1.91 14.93
C VAL A 5 7.16 2.76 15.85
N LEU A 6 7.41 4.07 15.90
CA LEU A 6 6.59 5.00 16.69
C LEU A 6 5.20 5.20 16.09
N LEU A 7 5.10 5.25 14.76
CA LEU A 7 3.85 5.47 14.05
C LEU A 7 2.89 4.26 14.13
N THR A 8 3.43 3.05 14.08
CA THR A 8 2.63 1.81 14.12
C THR A 8 2.09 1.46 15.51
N ASP A 9 2.42 2.26 16.54
CA ASP A 9 2.02 2.09 17.94
C ASP A 9 2.36 0.70 18.55
N ILE A 10 3.28 -0.04 17.91
CA ILE A 10 3.67 -1.40 18.31
C ILE A 10 4.28 -1.44 19.72
N LEU A 11 4.83 -0.32 20.18
CA LEU A 11 5.42 -0.17 21.51
C LEU A 11 4.36 -0.11 22.63
N ARG A 12 3.14 0.39 22.34
CA ARG A 12 2.04 0.45 23.33
C ARG A 12 1.15 -0.77 23.26
N SER A 13 0.88 -1.29 22.07
CA SER A 13 0.00 -2.45 21.84
C SER A 13 0.61 -3.78 22.35
N GLY A 14 1.92 -3.80 22.61
CA GLY A 14 2.65 -4.97 23.09
C GLY A 14 2.94 -6.00 21.99
N THR A 15 4.12 -6.60 22.01
CA THR A 15 4.53 -7.62 21.01
C THR A 15 3.69 -8.90 21.05
N GLY A 16 2.90 -9.10 22.11
CA GLY A 16 1.99 -10.24 22.25
C GLY A 16 0.84 -10.29 21.24
N GLN A 17 0.54 -9.18 20.54
CA GLN A 17 -0.43 -9.15 19.45
C GLN A 17 0.18 -9.46 18.07
N VAL A 18 1.51 -9.53 17.96
CA VAL A 18 2.19 -9.79 16.69
C VAL A 18 2.34 -11.30 16.51
N SER A 19 1.48 -11.88 15.67
CA SER A 19 1.55 -13.31 15.37
C SER A 19 2.70 -13.62 14.39
N VAL A 20 3.32 -14.79 14.56
CA VAL A 20 4.32 -15.30 13.59
C VAL A 20 3.74 -15.36 12.18
N TRP A 21 2.46 -15.73 12.06
CA TRP A 21 1.73 -15.71 10.79
C TRP A 21 1.61 -14.32 10.19
N GLY A 22 1.35 -13.29 11.00
CA GLY A 22 1.31 -11.90 10.54
C GLY A 22 2.65 -11.43 9.97
N ILE A 23 3.76 -11.77 10.64
CA ILE A 23 5.12 -11.48 10.15
C ILE A 23 5.37 -12.21 8.82
N ALA A 24 5.04 -13.50 8.75
CA ALA A 24 5.21 -14.31 7.54
C ALA A 24 4.39 -13.76 6.36
N CYS A 25 3.12 -13.40 6.59
CA CYS A 25 2.26 -12.78 5.58
C CYS A 25 2.82 -11.41 5.11
N GLY A 26 3.33 -10.59 6.03
CA GLY A 26 3.95 -9.30 5.70
C GLY A 26 5.21 -9.45 4.83
N LEU A 27 6.09 -10.39 5.18
CA LEU A 27 7.29 -10.70 4.39
C LEU A 27 6.93 -11.27 3.02
N LEU A 28 5.96 -12.19 2.97
CA LEU A 28 5.47 -12.78 1.72
C LEU A 28 4.85 -11.71 0.82
N SER A 29 4.09 -10.76 1.37
CA SER A 29 3.55 -9.62 0.63
C SER A 29 4.67 -8.80 -0.02
N GLY A 30 5.73 -8.47 0.73
CA GLY A 30 6.89 -7.77 0.19
C GLY A 30 7.60 -8.55 -0.94
N LEU A 31 7.75 -9.86 -0.77
CA LEU A 31 8.32 -10.74 -1.80
C LEU A 31 7.44 -10.81 -3.05
N SER A 32 6.12 -11.00 -2.89
CA SER A 32 5.15 -11.00 -3.99
C SER A 32 5.18 -9.68 -4.76
N TYR A 33 5.32 -8.55 -4.06
CA TYR A 33 5.44 -7.24 -4.69
C TYR A 33 6.73 -7.09 -5.49
N ALA A 34 7.87 -7.55 -4.96
CA ALA A 34 9.13 -7.56 -5.69
C ALA A 34 9.03 -8.43 -6.97
N LEU A 35 8.47 -9.64 -6.84
CA LEU A 35 8.22 -10.53 -7.98
C LEU A 35 7.28 -9.92 -9.01
N PHE A 36 6.23 -9.22 -8.57
CA PHE A 36 5.34 -8.48 -9.47
C PHE A 36 6.11 -7.42 -10.27
N ILE A 37 6.97 -6.62 -9.64
CA ILE A 37 7.74 -5.58 -10.35
C ILE A 37 8.67 -6.19 -11.40
N PHE A 38 9.42 -7.25 -11.04
CA PHE A 38 10.33 -7.92 -11.97
C PHE A 38 9.59 -8.65 -13.08
N GLY A 39 8.52 -9.38 -12.75
CA GLY A 39 7.67 -10.07 -13.71
C GLY A 39 6.99 -9.09 -14.67
N PHE A 40 6.48 -7.98 -14.16
CA PHE A 40 5.87 -6.91 -14.98
C PHE A 40 6.89 -6.30 -15.95
N ARG A 41 8.13 -6.07 -15.50
CA ARG A 41 9.21 -5.57 -16.36
C ARG A 41 9.50 -6.53 -17.52
N TYR A 42 9.47 -7.84 -17.29
CA TYR A 42 9.63 -8.85 -18.33
C TYR A 42 8.41 -8.94 -19.25
N ALA A 43 7.21 -9.07 -18.70
CA ALA A 43 5.97 -9.23 -19.47
C ALA A 43 5.68 -8.04 -20.40
N ARG A 44 6.05 -6.82 -19.98
CA ARG A 44 5.90 -5.60 -20.79
C ARG A 44 6.87 -5.53 -21.97
N ALA A 45 7.85 -6.43 -22.09
CA ALA A 45 8.60 -6.61 -23.34
C ALA A 45 7.75 -7.27 -24.44
N GLN A 46 6.64 -7.92 -24.06
CA GLN A 46 5.77 -8.66 -24.98
C GLN A 46 4.50 -7.89 -25.38
N GLY A 47 4.25 -6.71 -24.80
CA GLY A 47 3.07 -5.91 -25.13
C GLY A 47 2.96 -4.58 -24.38
N PRO A 48 1.92 -3.76 -24.66
CA PRO A 48 1.71 -2.47 -24.00
C PRO A 48 1.54 -2.62 -22.49
N ALA A 49 2.13 -1.70 -21.72
CA ALA A 49 2.10 -1.75 -20.25
C ALA A 49 0.69 -1.80 -19.66
N GLN A 50 -0.25 -1.10 -20.30
CA GLN A 50 -1.66 -1.07 -19.90
C GLN A 50 -2.31 -2.45 -20.06
N ALA A 51 -2.06 -3.14 -21.18
CA ALA A 51 -2.59 -4.48 -21.42
C ALA A 51 -2.03 -5.48 -20.40
N VAL A 52 -0.71 -5.43 -20.14
CA VAL A 52 -0.08 -6.31 -19.14
C VAL A 52 -0.65 -6.06 -17.75
N LEU A 53 -0.88 -4.79 -17.36
CA LEU A 53 -1.46 -4.45 -16.07
C LEU A 53 -2.91 -4.92 -15.96
N SER A 54 -3.72 -4.72 -17.01
CA SER A 54 -5.11 -5.19 -17.05
C SER A 54 -5.19 -6.71 -16.95
N ILE A 55 -4.32 -7.45 -17.64
CA ILE A 55 -4.25 -8.91 -17.54
C ILE A 55 -3.83 -9.33 -16.13
N ALA A 56 -2.81 -8.68 -15.54
CA ALA A 56 -2.37 -8.98 -14.18
C ALA A 56 -3.49 -8.77 -13.15
N PHE A 57 -4.22 -7.65 -13.24
CA PHE A 57 -5.36 -7.40 -12.36
C PHE A 57 -6.55 -8.32 -12.63
N LEU A 58 -6.80 -8.70 -13.89
CA LEU A 58 -7.83 -9.69 -14.22
C LEU A 58 -7.50 -11.05 -13.59
N VAL A 59 -6.26 -11.51 -13.74
CA VAL A 59 -5.78 -12.76 -13.12
C VAL A 59 -5.88 -12.67 -11.61
N LEU A 60 -5.44 -11.57 -10.99
CA LEU A 60 -5.60 -11.33 -9.56
C LEU A 60 -7.07 -11.38 -9.13
N THR A 61 -7.96 -10.75 -9.89
CA THR A 61 -9.41 -10.76 -9.61
C THR A 61 -9.98 -12.17 -9.69
N LEU A 62 -9.65 -12.94 -10.73
CA LEU A 62 -10.09 -14.33 -10.88
C LEU A 62 -9.57 -15.22 -9.76
N LEU A 63 -8.32 -15.02 -9.33
CA LEU A 63 -7.75 -15.74 -8.19
C LEU A 63 -8.46 -15.36 -6.88
N LEU A 64 -8.71 -14.08 -6.63
CA LEU A 64 -9.41 -13.65 -5.41
C LEU A 64 -10.87 -14.13 -5.38
N LEU A 65 -11.52 -14.29 -6.53
CA LEU A 65 -12.88 -14.86 -6.61
C LEU A 65 -12.97 -16.29 -6.07
N THR A 66 -11.88 -17.07 -6.05
CA THR A 66 -11.91 -18.42 -5.45
C THR A 66 -11.88 -18.41 -3.92
N PHE A 67 -11.53 -17.27 -3.31
CA PHE A 67 -11.39 -17.11 -1.85
C PHE A 67 -12.49 -16.23 -1.25
N VAL A 68 -13.37 -15.67 -2.07
CA VAL A 68 -14.36 -14.68 -1.62
C VAL A 68 -15.64 -15.34 -1.14
N ASP A 69 -16.28 -14.70 -0.17
CA ASP A 69 -17.63 -15.06 0.27
C ASP A 69 -18.67 -14.40 -0.65
N PHE A 70 -19.36 -15.22 -1.44
CA PHE A 70 -20.39 -14.77 -2.39
C PHE A 70 -21.58 -14.11 -1.68
N GLU A 71 -21.90 -14.52 -0.45
CA GLU A 71 -23.01 -13.92 0.30
C GLU A 71 -22.67 -12.48 0.70
N GLN A 72 -21.41 -12.21 1.04
CA GLN A 72 -20.93 -10.86 1.37
C GLN A 72 -20.91 -9.96 0.13
N ILE A 73 -20.45 -10.44 -1.02
CA ILE A 73 -20.43 -9.66 -2.27
C ILE A 73 -21.84 -9.20 -2.64
N GLN A 74 -22.82 -10.10 -2.57
CA GLN A 74 -24.20 -9.78 -2.96
C GLN A 74 -24.83 -8.69 -2.09
N LYS A 75 -24.36 -8.54 -0.84
CA LYS A 75 -24.83 -7.50 0.08
C LYS A 75 -24.24 -6.13 -0.24
N VAL A 76 -23.02 -6.06 -0.79
CA VAL A 76 -22.29 -4.79 -1.02
C VAL A 76 -23.11 -3.72 -1.73
N PRO A 77 -23.83 -3.99 -2.85
CA PRO A 77 -24.62 -2.97 -3.56
C PRO A 77 -25.75 -2.37 -2.73
N PHE A 78 -26.25 -3.12 -1.74
CA PHE A 78 -27.32 -2.70 -0.84
C PHE A 78 -26.77 -2.04 0.44
N THR A 79 -25.46 -2.01 0.62
CA THR A 79 -24.82 -1.27 1.70
C THR A 79 -24.46 0.16 1.27
N GLY A 80 -24.32 1.07 2.23
CA GLY A 80 -23.77 2.41 1.98
C GLY A 80 -22.29 2.43 1.54
N TYR A 81 -21.64 1.26 1.45
CA TYR A 81 -20.21 1.14 1.17
C TYR A 81 -19.88 0.86 -0.30
N ALA A 82 -20.86 0.64 -1.17
CA ALA A 82 -20.63 0.34 -2.59
C ALA A 82 -19.72 1.37 -3.27
N TYR A 83 -19.92 2.66 -2.98
CA TYR A 83 -19.08 3.74 -3.48
C TYR A 83 -17.64 3.65 -2.95
N GLY A 84 -17.46 3.25 -1.69
CA GLY A 84 -16.13 3.04 -1.10
C GLY A 84 -15.34 1.95 -1.81
N PHE A 85 -15.97 0.83 -2.15
CA PHE A 85 -15.33 -0.24 -2.93
C PHE A 85 -14.92 0.23 -4.33
N LEU A 86 -15.77 0.99 -5.01
CA LEU A 86 -15.44 1.59 -6.31
C LEU A 86 -14.24 2.55 -6.20
N LEU A 87 -14.22 3.41 -5.18
CA LEU A 87 -13.09 4.30 -4.92
C LEU A 87 -11.80 3.53 -4.63
N LEU A 88 -11.86 2.47 -3.83
CA LEU A 88 -10.70 1.62 -3.54
C LEU A 88 -10.17 0.94 -4.80
N GLY A 89 -11.04 0.41 -5.67
CA GLY A 89 -10.63 -0.17 -6.94
C GLY A 89 -10.04 0.87 -7.89
N LEU A 90 -10.71 2.00 -8.07
CA LEU A 90 -10.31 3.03 -9.02
C LEU A 90 -9.05 3.78 -8.58
N PHE A 91 -9.00 4.29 -7.35
CA PHE A 91 -7.85 5.04 -6.84
C PHE A 91 -6.76 4.12 -6.30
N GLY A 92 -7.11 3.09 -5.53
CA GLY A 92 -6.13 2.21 -4.89
C GLY A 92 -5.40 1.29 -5.87
N ALA A 93 -6.10 0.72 -6.86
CA ALA A 93 -5.48 -0.16 -7.85
C ALA A 93 -5.31 0.52 -9.22
N GLY A 94 -6.39 1.05 -9.80
CA GLY A 94 -6.40 1.54 -11.18
C GLY A 94 -5.45 2.72 -11.44
N ILE A 95 -5.80 3.90 -10.94
CA ILE A 95 -5.05 5.15 -11.14
C ILE A 95 -3.67 5.05 -10.49
N SER A 96 -3.58 4.49 -9.27
CA SER A 96 -2.30 4.33 -8.58
C SER A 96 -1.30 3.51 -9.38
N PHE A 97 -1.65 2.33 -9.89
CA PHE A 97 -0.69 1.53 -10.67
C PHE A 97 -0.42 2.11 -12.06
N TYR A 98 -1.40 2.80 -12.66
CA TYR A 98 -1.21 3.52 -13.90
C TYR A 98 -0.12 4.60 -13.79
N LEU A 99 -0.07 5.32 -12.67
CA LEU A 99 0.95 6.34 -12.38
C LEU A 99 2.26 5.74 -11.84
N TYR A 100 2.14 4.72 -10.98
CA TYR A 100 3.25 4.09 -10.29
C TYR A 100 4.25 3.46 -11.26
N LEU A 101 3.78 2.67 -12.23
CA LEU A 101 4.68 1.92 -13.11
C LEU A 101 5.55 2.80 -14.03
N PRO A 102 5.00 3.85 -14.68
CA PRO A 102 5.83 4.84 -15.36
C PRO A 102 6.72 5.64 -14.41
N GLY A 103 6.21 6.04 -13.23
CA GLY A 103 6.95 6.81 -12.23
C GLY A 103 8.17 6.08 -11.72
N LEU A 104 8.04 4.78 -11.42
CA LEU A 104 9.12 3.92 -10.94
C LEU A 104 10.30 3.84 -11.92
N ARG A 105 10.05 3.98 -13.23
CA ARG A 105 11.10 3.96 -14.26
C ARG A 105 11.93 5.24 -14.30
N ARG A 106 11.34 6.35 -13.91
CA ARG A 106 11.97 7.68 -13.91
C ARG A 106 12.58 8.04 -12.57
N THR A 107 12.41 7.17 -11.57
CA THR A 107 12.78 7.44 -10.19
C THR A 107 13.88 6.47 -9.78
N SER A 108 14.99 6.99 -9.24
CA SER A 108 16.05 6.12 -8.73
C SER A 108 15.52 5.29 -7.54
N PRO A 109 16.06 4.07 -7.29
CA PRO A 109 15.58 3.20 -6.22
C PRO A 109 15.52 3.88 -4.84
N SER A 110 16.52 4.71 -4.53
CA SER A 110 16.53 5.47 -3.28
C SER A 110 15.42 6.53 -3.21
N ALA A 111 14.99 7.14 -4.32
CA ALA A 111 13.88 8.11 -4.28
C ALA A 111 12.55 7.41 -4.17
N ALA A 112 12.38 6.30 -4.89
CA ALA A 112 11.19 5.48 -4.78
C ALA A 112 11.02 4.99 -3.33
N SER A 113 12.10 4.58 -2.68
CA SER A 113 12.09 4.19 -1.26
C SER A 113 11.73 5.35 -0.33
N MET A 114 12.24 6.56 -0.56
CA MET A 114 11.85 7.74 0.24
C MET A 114 10.38 8.12 0.04
N VAL A 115 9.88 8.10 -1.19
CA VAL A 115 8.47 8.38 -1.48
C VAL A 115 7.57 7.33 -0.83
N ALA A 116 7.96 6.05 -0.87
CA ALA A 116 7.20 4.98 -0.19
C ALA A 116 7.11 5.20 1.34
N MET A 117 8.10 5.85 1.96
CA MET A 117 8.05 6.16 3.39
C MET A 117 6.97 7.21 3.73
N VAL A 118 6.45 7.96 2.74
CA VAL A 118 5.31 8.87 2.94
C VAL A 118 3.99 8.10 3.14
N GLU A 119 3.88 6.90 2.56
CA GLU A 119 2.66 6.08 2.61
C GLU A 119 2.10 5.88 4.03
N PRO A 120 2.87 5.40 5.03
CA PRO A 120 2.33 5.23 6.38
C PRO A 120 1.89 6.55 7.01
N VAL A 121 2.55 7.67 6.70
CA VAL A 121 2.13 9.00 7.19
C VAL A 121 0.78 9.40 6.59
N THR A 122 0.61 9.20 5.28
CA THR A 122 -0.67 9.46 4.62
C THR A 122 -1.78 8.53 5.12
N ALA A 123 -1.47 7.24 5.34
CA ALA A 123 -2.43 6.29 5.87
C ALA A 123 -2.91 6.69 7.27
N SER A 124 -2.01 7.08 8.16
CA SER A 124 -2.38 7.59 9.50
C SER A 124 -3.16 8.90 9.42
N LEU A 125 -2.83 9.81 8.50
CA LEU A 125 -3.57 11.05 8.31
C LEU A 125 -5.00 10.80 7.82
N PHE A 126 -5.18 9.91 6.83
CA PHE A 126 -6.52 9.51 6.37
C PHE A 126 -7.28 8.75 7.46
N GLY A 127 -6.62 7.92 8.25
CA GLY A 127 -7.22 7.29 9.43
C GLY A 127 -7.76 8.31 10.43
N PHE A 128 -6.99 9.38 10.70
CA PHE A 128 -7.42 10.47 11.55
C PHE A 128 -8.58 11.28 10.95
N VAL A 129 -8.44 11.75 9.71
CA VAL A 129 -9.41 12.68 9.08
C VAL A 129 -10.69 11.97 8.64
N VAL A 130 -10.57 10.81 8.00
CA VAL A 130 -11.70 10.12 7.36
C VAL A 130 -12.34 9.09 8.28
N LEU A 131 -11.53 8.35 9.04
CA LEU A 131 -12.03 7.29 9.95
C LEU A 131 -12.24 7.80 11.39
N GLY A 132 -11.88 9.05 11.69
CA GLY A 132 -12.03 9.63 13.02
C GLY A 132 -11.13 8.99 14.09
N GLN A 133 -10.04 8.33 13.68
CA GLN A 133 -9.09 7.73 14.61
C GLN A 133 -8.35 8.81 15.40
N THR A 134 -7.98 8.53 16.64
CA THR A 134 -7.12 9.41 17.42
C THR A 134 -5.65 9.02 17.26
N LEU A 135 -4.79 10.03 17.11
CA LEU A 135 -3.34 9.82 17.01
C LEU A 135 -2.68 10.13 18.35
N ALA A 136 -1.96 9.16 18.89
CA ALA A 136 -1.17 9.36 20.10
C ALA A 136 0.02 10.30 19.84
N PRO A 137 0.54 11.00 20.87
CA PRO A 137 1.72 11.86 20.73
C PRO A 137 2.94 11.15 20.13
N LEU A 138 3.14 9.87 20.47
CA LEU A 138 4.22 9.06 19.88
C LEU A 138 4.03 8.84 18.37
N GLN A 139 2.79 8.63 17.92
CA GLN A 139 2.51 8.45 16.48
C GLN A 139 2.78 9.75 15.73
N LEU A 140 2.37 10.90 16.28
CA LEU A 140 2.70 12.21 15.72
C LEU A 140 4.21 12.45 15.65
N ALA A 141 4.95 12.08 16.68
CA ALA A 141 6.42 12.13 16.66
C ALA A 141 7.01 11.21 15.57
N GLY A 142 6.45 10.01 15.41
CA GLY A 142 6.80 9.09 14.33
C GLY A 142 6.60 9.70 12.94
N MET A 143 5.45 10.33 12.71
CA MET A 143 5.15 11.07 11.46
C MET A 143 6.16 12.19 11.22
N ALA A 144 6.45 13.00 12.25
CA ALA A 144 7.42 14.10 12.14
C ALA A 144 8.82 13.60 11.77
N ILE A 145 9.30 12.53 12.42
CA ILE A 145 10.61 11.92 12.11
C ILE A 145 10.65 11.45 10.66
N ILE A 146 9.60 10.78 10.18
CA ILE A 146 9.52 10.30 8.79
C ILE A 146 9.60 11.47 7.82
N LEU A 147 8.75 12.49 8.00
CA LEU A 147 8.71 13.64 7.11
C LEU A 147 10.04 14.41 7.09
N ILE A 148 10.62 14.70 8.25
CA ILE A 148 11.93 15.38 8.35
C ILE A 148 13.00 14.57 7.62
N THR A 149 13.04 13.25 7.85
CA THR A 149 14.02 12.37 7.21
C THR A 149 13.89 12.40 5.69
N ILE A 150 12.68 12.28 5.17
CA ILE A 150 12.42 12.31 3.73
C ILE A 150 12.79 13.67 3.14
N THR A 151 12.42 14.77 3.79
CA THR A 151 12.77 16.12 3.34
C THR A 151 14.29 16.31 3.28
N LEU A 152 15.01 15.95 4.35
CA LEU A 152 16.47 16.08 4.38
C LEU A 152 17.15 15.24 3.29
N LEU A 153 16.74 13.98 3.13
CA LEU A 153 17.31 13.11 2.10
C LEU A 153 16.92 13.54 0.67
N SER A 154 15.76 14.20 0.50
CA SER A 154 15.34 14.75 -0.80
C SER A 154 16.18 15.96 -1.22
N LEU A 155 16.70 16.73 -0.26
CA LEU A 155 17.56 17.90 -0.51
C LEU A 155 19.03 17.53 -0.80
N GLN A 156 19.45 16.30 -0.46
CA GLN A 156 20.81 15.81 -0.68
C GLN A 156 21.02 15.20 -2.08
N ARG A 157 20.10 15.46 -3.01
CA ARG A 157 20.07 14.94 -4.38
C ARG A 157 20.13 16.07 -5.38
#